data_AF-A0A938MPU8-F1
#
_entry.id   AF-A0A938MPU8-F1
#
_cell.length_a   1.000
_cell.length_b   1.000
_cell.length_c   1.000
_cell.angle_alpha   90.00
_cell.angle_beta   90.00
_cell.angle_gamma   90.00
#
_symmetry.space_group_name_H-M   'P 1'
#
loop_
_entity.id
_entity.type
_entity.pdbx_description
1 polymer ?
#
loop_
_entity_poly.entity_id
_entity_poly.type
_entity_poly.pdbx_seq_one_letter_code
_entity_poly.pdbx_strand_id
1 'polypeptide(L)'
;MFQRLATKHDLTPFTTAATLTLFAFFAVFLFYPIAYMFQHAFWVEGRVSLAFFKLIVTNPVTRASVVNSLVIGLTTTVVTTLLALPLAFCMVKFEFRGKGLLSGLLLVPMIMPPFVGAIGIKQVLARY
;
A
#
# COMPACT_ATOMS: atom_id res chain seq x y z
N MET A 1 -28.71 25.69 -18.29
CA MET A 1 -27.88 24.57 -18.80
C MET A 1 -27.14 23.83 -17.67
N PHE A 2 -27.70 23.69 -16.45
CA PHE A 2 -27.01 23.04 -15.31
C PHE A 2 -27.93 22.14 -14.43
N GLN A 3 -29.11 21.75 -14.92
CA GLN A 3 -30.08 20.97 -14.12
C GLN A 3 -30.21 19.48 -14.52
N ARG A 4 -29.32 18.93 -15.36
CA ARG A 4 -29.42 17.53 -15.84
C ARG A 4 -28.33 16.58 -15.34
N LEU A 5 -27.82 16.81 -14.13
CA LEU A 5 -26.97 15.85 -13.41
C LEU A 5 -27.70 15.22 -12.21
N ALA A 6 -29.04 15.16 -12.26
CA ALA A 6 -29.81 14.33 -11.35
C ALA A 6 -29.81 12.89 -11.87
N THR A 7 -28.83 12.16 -11.38
CA THR A 7 -28.59 10.73 -11.48
C THR A 7 -29.90 9.92 -11.51
N LYS A 8 -30.30 9.45 -12.70
CA LYS A 8 -31.14 8.25 -12.79
C LYS A 8 -30.24 7.06 -12.49
N HIS A 9 -29.98 6.81 -11.20
CA HIS A 9 -29.66 5.45 -10.81
C HIS A 9 -30.92 4.64 -11.11
N ASP A 10 -30.84 3.67 -12.01
CA ASP A 10 -31.86 2.62 -12.10
C ASP A 10 -31.80 1.82 -10.80
N LEU A 11 -32.37 2.38 -9.73
CA LEU A 11 -32.58 1.80 -8.40
C LEU A 11 -33.70 0.77 -8.48
N THR A 12 -33.59 -0.14 -9.44
CA THR A 12 -34.39 -1.36 -9.39
C THR A 12 -34.03 -2.06 -8.07
N PRO A 13 -35.01 -2.63 -7.34
CA PRO A 13 -34.72 -3.36 -6.10
C PRO A 13 -33.65 -4.44 -6.30
N PHE A 14 -33.53 -4.95 -7.54
CA PHE A 14 -32.51 -5.89 -7.98
C PHE A 14 -31.09 -5.32 -8.01
N THR A 15 -30.84 -4.15 -8.61
CA THR A 15 -29.49 -3.55 -8.69
C THR A 15 -28.98 -3.13 -7.32
N THR A 16 -29.86 -2.64 -6.45
CA THR A 16 -29.53 -2.31 -5.06
C THR A 16 -29.18 -3.57 -4.27
N ALA A 17 -29.96 -4.65 -4.40
CA ALA A 17 -29.68 -5.93 -3.75
C ALA A 17 -28.36 -6.54 -4.24
N ALA A 18 -28.08 -6.50 -5.55
CA ALA A 18 -26.82 -6.97 -6.12
C ALA A 18 -25.62 -6.17 -5.60
N THR A 19 -25.74 -4.84 -5.53
CA THR A 19 -24.68 -3.95 -5.01
C THR A 19 -24.41 -4.19 -3.52
N LEU A 20 -25.47 -4.34 -2.71
CA LEU A 20 -25.34 -4.66 -1.28
C LEU A 20 -24.71 -6.04 -1.07
N THR A 21 -25.10 -7.02 -1.86
CA THR A 21 -24.53 -8.38 -1.81
C THR A 21 -23.05 -8.36 -2.17
N LEU A 22 -22.66 -7.64 -3.24
CA LEU A 22 -21.27 -7.48 -3.65
C LEU A 22 -20.44 -6.79 -2.56
N PHE A 23 -20.99 -5.72 -1.96
CA PHE A 23 -20.33 -5.01 -0.87
C PHE A 23 -20.16 -5.91 0.36
N ALA A 24 -21.20 -6.66 0.74
CA ALA A 24 -21.13 -7.62 1.84
C ALA A 24 -20.10 -8.73 1.58
N PHE A 25 -20.04 -9.25 0.36
CA PHE A 25 -19.03 -10.23 -0.04
C PHE A 25 -17.61 -9.69 0.13
N PHE A 26 -17.31 -8.50 -0.42
CA PHE A 26 -15.98 -7.89 -0.27
C PHE A 26 -15.66 -7.53 1.18
N ALA A 27 -16.63 -7.04 1.94
CA ALA A 27 -16.45 -6.74 3.36
C ALA A 27 -16.09 -8.00 4.14
N VAL A 28 -16.87 -9.08 3.99
CA VAL A 28 -16.57 -10.36 4.66
C VAL A 28 -15.20 -10.88 4.21
N PHE A 29 -14.91 -10.88 2.92
CA PHE A 29 -13.64 -11.37 2.39
C PHE A 29 -12.43 -10.57 2.90
N LEU A 30 -12.57 -9.26 3.10
CA LEU A 30 -11.51 -8.40 3.65
C LEU A 30 -11.38 -8.54 5.17
N PHE A 31 -12.50 -8.43 5.90
CA PHE A 31 -12.48 -8.34 7.36
C PHE A 31 -12.33 -9.69 8.04
N TYR A 32 -12.86 -10.78 7.47
CA TYR A 32 -12.75 -12.12 8.04
C TYR A 32 -11.29 -12.57 8.26
N PRO A 33 -10.38 -12.55 7.26
CA PRO A 33 -8.99 -12.96 7.48
C PRO A 33 -8.24 -12.02 8.43
N ILE A 34 -8.56 -10.71 8.41
CA ILE A 34 -7.97 -9.74 9.35
C ILE A 34 -8.39 -10.08 10.79
N ALA A 35 -9.68 -10.31 11.01
CA ALA A 35 -10.21 -10.69 12.32
C ALA A 35 -9.65 -12.05 12.78
N TYR A 36 -9.58 -13.02 11.88
CA TYR A 36 -8.98 -14.34 12.14
C TYR A 36 -7.50 -14.21 12.55
N MET A 37 -6.71 -13.45 11.81
CA MET A 37 -5.30 -13.18 12.13
C MET A 37 -5.18 -12.45 13.48
N PHE A 38 -6.04 -11.47 13.74
CA PHE A 38 -6.02 -10.72 14.99
C PHE A 38 -6.33 -11.61 16.20
N GLN A 39 -7.31 -12.52 16.09
CA GLN A 39 -7.59 -13.50 17.15
C GLN A 39 -6.38 -14.40 17.45
N HIS A 40 -5.68 -14.88 16.41
CA HIS A 40 -4.47 -15.69 16.57
C HIS A 40 -3.29 -14.92 17.18
N ALA A 41 -3.28 -13.58 17.09
CA ALA A 41 -2.28 -12.77 17.76
C ALA A 41 -2.41 -12.79 19.30
N PHE A 42 -3.60 -13.09 19.83
CA PHE A 42 -3.88 -13.19 21.27
C PHE A 42 -4.11 -14.61 21.76
N TRP A 43 -4.49 -15.55 20.88
CA TRP A 43 -4.72 -16.95 21.24
C TRP A 43 -3.50 -17.82 20.90
N VAL A 44 -2.74 -18.23 21.92
CA VAL A 44 -1.57 -19.10 21.77
C VAL A 44 -1.80 -20.35 22.60
N GLU A 45 -1.78 -21.53 21.95
CA GLU A 45 -1.92 -22.84 22.62
C GLU A 45 -3.16 -22.94 23.55
N GLY A 46 -4.30 -22.41 23.10
CA GLY A 46 -5.56 -22.48 23.85
C GLY A 46 -5.69 -21.49 25.00
N ARG A 47 -4.71 -20.60 25.21
CA ARG A 47 -4.75 -19.54 26.24
C ARG A 47 -4.64 -18.16 25.59
N VAL A 48 -5.29 -17.18 26.20
CA VAL A 48 -5.04 -15.77 25.87
C VAL A 48 -3.64 -15.42 26.36
N SER A 49 -2.74 -15.06 25.44
CA SER A 49 -1.34 -14.82 25.70
C SER A 49 -0.83 -13.62 24.90
N LEU A 50 -0.09 -12.74 25.58
CA LEU A 50 0.62 -11.62 24.96
C LEU A 50 2.06 -11.99 24.57
N ALA A 51 2.32 -13.28 24.34
CA ALA A 51 3.65 -13.80 24.04
C ALA A 51 4.33 -13.09 22.86
N PHE A 52 3.60 -12.81 21.78
CA PHE A 52 4.14 -12.09 20.62
C PHE A 52 4.51 -10.63 20.94
N PHE A 53 3.70 -9.94 21.75
CA PHE A 53 4.03 -8.59 22.21
C PHE A 53 5.26 -8.59 23.14
N LYS A 54 5.35 -9.59 24.02
CA LYS A 54 6.54 -9.79 24.86
C LYS A 54 7.78 -10.09 24.02
N LEU A 55 7.65 -10.82 22.91
CA LEU A 55 8.74 -11.13 21.99
C LEU A 55 9.32 -9.87 21.36
N ILE A 56 8.50 -8.87 21.03
CA ILE A 56 8.98 -7.58 20.49
C ILE A 56 9.92 -6.88 21.47
N VAL A 57 9.66 -6.99 22.77
CA VAL A 57 10.50 -6.36 23.82
C VAL A 57 11.69 -7.23 24.20
N THR A 58 11.48 -8.54 24.28
CA THR A 58 12.44 -9.51 24.84
C THR A 58 13.46 -9.97 23.80
N ASN A 59 13.06 -10.13 22.55
CA ASN A 59 13.94 -10.60 21.48
C ASN A 59 14.59 -9.38 20.78
N PRO A 60 15.93 -9.23 20.87
CA PRO A 60 16.62 -8.10 20.26
C PRO A 60 16.50 -8.09 18.73
N VAL A 61 16.39 -9.25 18.08
CA VAL A 61 16.25 -9.36 16.62
C VAL A 61 14.87 -8.88 16.18
N THR A 62 13.80 -9.30 16.87
CA THR A 62 12.43 -8.85 16.57
C THR A 62 12.31 -7.34 16.80
N ARG A 63 12.85 -6.83 17.92
CA ARG A 63 12.87 -5.39 18.22
C ARG A 63 13.59 -4.59 17.14
N ALA A 64 14.80 -5.02 16.78
CA ALA A 64 15.61 -4.36 15.77
C ALA A 64 14.90 -4.37 14.41
N SER A 65 14.24 -5.47 14.04
CA SER A 65 13.49 -5.58 12.80
C SER A 65 12.34 -4.57 12.73
N VAL A 66 11.54 -4.46 13.80
CA VAL A 66 10.43 -3.49 13.89
C VAL A 66 10.94 -2.06 13.77
N VAL A 67 11.98 -1.71 14.52
CA VAL A 67 12.57 -0.36 14.48
C VAL A 67 13.16 -0.06 13.10
N ASN A 68 13.90 -1.00 12.50
CA ASN A 68 14.46 -0.83 11.17
C ASN A 68 13.36 -0.62 10.11
N SER A 69 12.28 -1.39 10.16
CA SER A 69 11.15 -1.20 9.24
C SER A 69 10.51 0.18 9.39
N LEU A 70 10.35 0.67 10.62
CA LEU A 70 9.81 2.03 10.88
C LEU A 70 10.76 3.12 10.38
N VAL A 71 12.05 3.00 10.66
CA VAL A 71 13.07 3.96 10.20
C VAL A 71 13.11 3.98 8.67
N ILE A 72 13.20 2.81 8.02
CA ILE A 72 13.19 2.71 6.56
C ILE A 72 11.91 3.34 6.00
N GLY A 73 10.73 2.98 6.53
CA GLY A 73 9.45 3.51 6.07
C GLY A 73 9.37 5.05 6.17
N LEU A 74 9.77 5.62 7.30
CA LEU A 74 9.77 7.06 7.51
C LEU A 74 10.79 7.77 6.62
N THR A 75 12.03 7.28 6.59
CA THR A 75 13.09 7.88 5.76
C THR A 75 12.73 7.81 4.28
N THR A 76 12.23 6.67 3.78
CA THR A 76 11.77 6.55 2.40
C THR A 76 10.61 7.50 2.11
N THR A 77 9.61 7.61 3.00
CA THR A 77 8.49 8.53 2.80
C THR A 77 8.94 9.98 2.68
N VAL A 78 9.82 10.43 3.58
CA VAL A 78 10.35 11.80 3.56
C VAL A 78 11.17 12.05 2.30
N VAL A 79 12.13 11.19 1.98
CA VAL A 79 13.00 11.34 0.80
C VAL A 79 12.18 11.30 -0.49
N THR A 80 11.27 10.34 -0.64
CA THR A 80 10.41 10.23 -1.82
C THR A 80 9.50 11.44 -1.95
N THR A 81 8.92 11.95 -0.86
CA THR A 81 8.06 13.14 -0.90
C THR A 81 8.84 14.38 -1.33
N LEU A 82 10.05 14.58 -0.78
CA LEU A 82 10.92 15.70 -1.14
C LEU A 82 11.36 15.67 -2.60
N LEU A 83 11.52 14.50 -3.20
CA LEU A 83 11.88 14.35 -4.61
C LEU A 83 10.65 14.39 -5.54
N ALA A 84 9.57 13.70 -5.17
CA ALA A 84 8.39 13.54 -6.01
C ALA A 84 7.55 14.82 -6.09
N LEU A 85 7.44 15.61 -5.01
CA LEU A 85 6.63 16.83 -5.02
C LEU A 85 7.17 17.89 -6.01
N PRO A 86 8.46 18.28 -5.99
CA PRO A 86 9.00 19.19 -6.97
C PRO A 86 8.91 18.63 -8.39
N LEU A 87 9.18 17.33 -8.56
CA LEU A 87 9.10 16.68 -9.85
C LEU A 87 7.68 16.73 -10.43
N ALA A 88 6.67 16.38 -9.64
CA ALA A 88 5.27 16.45 -10.02
C ALA A 88 4.83 17.89 -10.35
N PHE A 89 5.25 18.86 -9.53
CA PHE A 89 5.01 20.27 -9.81
C PHE A 89 5.61 20.68 -11.16
N CYS A 90 6.85 20.30 -11.43
CA CYS A 90 7.52 20.59 -12.69
C CYS A 90 6.83 19.94 -13.89
N MET A 91 6.41 18.67 -13.77
CA MET A 91 5.72 17.95 -14.85
C MET A 91 4.35 18.56 -15.18
N VAL A 92 3.65 19.14 -14.19
CA VAL A 92 2.34 19.77 -14.41
C VAL A 92 2.48 21.21 -14.93
N LYS A 93 3.43 21.98 -14.39
CA LYS A 93 3.55 23.42 -14.69
C LYS A 93 4.37 23.74 -15.95
N PHE A 94 5.30 22.89 -16.35
CA PHE A 94 6.20 23.17 -17.48
C PHE A 94 6.02 22.17 -18.63
N GLU A 95 6.18 22.69 -19.84
CA GLU A 95 6.26 21.93 -21.09
C GLU A 95 7.73 21.93 -21.53
N PHE A 96 8.41 20.77 -21.46
CA PHE A 96 9.83 20.64 -21.82
C PHE A 96 10.06 19.44 -22.74
N ARG A 97 11.07 19.57 -23.61
CA ARG A 97 11.47 18.53 -24.56
C ARG A 97 12.12 17.38 -23.77
N GLY A 98 11.40 16.26 -23.64
CA GLY A 98 11.81 15.11 -22.81
C GLY A 98 10.79 14.69 -21.74
N LYS A 99 9.71 15.47 -21.55
CA LYS A 99 8.61 15.17 -20.61
C LYS A 99 8.04 13.76 -20.78
N GLY A 100 7.80 13.32 -22.02
CA GLY A 100 7.27 11.97 -22.31
C GLY A 100 8.23 10.83 -21.91
N LEU A 101 9.53 11.00 -22.15
CA LEU A 101 10.53 10.01 -21.73
C LEU A 101 10.60 9.91 -20.21
N LEU A 102 10.60 11.05 -19.52
CA LEU A 102 10.60 11.11 -18.07
C LEU A 102 9.35 10.45 -17.46
N SER A 103 8.16 10.74 -18.02
CA SER A 103 6.92 10.06 -17.62
C SER A 103 7.01 8.54 -17.82
N GLY A 104 7.58 8.09 -18.94
CA GLY A 104 7.82 6.67 -19.19
C GLY A 104 8.72 6.05 -18.12
N LEU A 105 9.87 6.67 -17.84
CA LEU A 105 10.82 6.21 -16.81
C LEU A 105 10.19 6.15 -15.41
N LEU A 106 9.30 7.09 -15.07
CA LEU A 106 8.59 7.07 -13.78
C LEU A 106 7.58 5.92 -13.68
N LEU A 107 7.02 5.45 -14.80
CA LEU A 107 6.08 4.33 -14.83
C LEU A 107 6.77 2.96 -14.80
N VAL A 108 8.04 2.87 -15.23
CA VAL A 108 8.77 1.60 -15.27
C VAL A 108 8.76 0.89 -13.90
N PRO A 109 9.15 1.53 -12.77
CA PRO A 109 9.12 0.89 -11.45
C PRO A 109 7.74 0.44 -10.98
N MET A 110 6.67 1.08 -11.46
CA MET A 110 5.30 0.77 -11.07
C MET A 110 4.79 -0.51 -11.75
N ILE A 111 5.25 -0.77 -12.98
CA ILE A 111 4.86 -1.95 -13.77
C ILE A 111 5.78 -3.14 -13.44
N MET A 112 7.02 -2.87 -13.03
CA MET A 112 7.97 -3.90 -12.65
C MET A 112 7.46 -4.70 -11.43
N PRO A 113 7.58 -6.04 -11.44
CA PRO A 113 7.40 -6.82 -10.23
C PRO A 113 8.38 -6.38 -9.14
N PRO A 114 7.99 -6.42 -7.85
CA PRO A 114 8.80 -5.91 -6.75
C PRO A 114 10.20 -6.54 -6.68
N PHE A 115 10.32 -7.82 -7.05
CA PHE A 115 11.59 -8.54 -7.06
C PHE A 115 12.57 -8.05 -8.13
N VAL A 116 12.07 -7.61 -9.28
CA VAL A 116 12.92 -7.10 -10.38
C VAL A 116 13.60 -5.81 -9.96
N GLY A 117 12.85 -4.89 -9.34
CA GLY A 117 13.41 -3.65 -8.80
C GLY A 117 14.47 -3.91 -7.72
N ALA A 118 14.19 -4.83 -6.80
CA ALA A 118 15.13 -5.19 -5.74
C ALA A 118 16.45 -5.77 -6.29
N ILE A 119 16.36 -6.69 -7.26
CA ILE A 119 17.55 -7.31 -7.89
C ILE A 119 18.33 -6.28 -8.71
N GLY A 120 17.65 -5.43 -9.48
CA GLY A 120 18.32 -4.39 -10.28
C GLY A 120 19.09 -3.41 -9.39
N ILE A 121 18.49 -2.91 -8.32
CA ILE A 121 19.18 -2.04 -7.34
C ILE A 121 20.34 -2.79 -6.69
N LYS A 122 20.15 -4.06 -6.31
CA LYS A 122 21.24 -4.88 -5.78
C LYS A 122 22.41 -4.97 -6.76
N GLN A 123 22.17 -5.26 -8.04
CA GLN A 123 23.24 -5.35 -9.04
C GLN A 123 23.95 -4.02 -9.29
N VAL A 124 23.24 -2.89 -9.19
CA VAL A 124 23.82 -1.56 -9.38
C VAL A 124 24.63 -1.10 -8.16
N LEU A 125 24.15 -1.38 -6.95
CA LEU A 125 24.73 -0.86 -5.70
C LEU A 125 25.66 -1.86 -5.01
N ALA A 126 25.45 -3.16 -5.17
CA ALA A 126 26.38 -4.17 -4.68
C ALA A 126 27.60 -4.19 -5.61
N ARG A 127 28.64 -3.46 -5.22
CA ARG A 127 29.98 -3.79 -5.69
C ARG A 127 30.33 -5.15 -5.07
N TYR A 128 30.43 -6.17 -5.93
CA TYR A 128 30.67 -7.60 -5.67
C TYR A 128 29.42 -8.42 -5.33
#